data_AF-A0A7S4I5P5-F1
#
_entry.id   AF-A0A7S4I5P5-F1
#
_cell.length_a   1.000
_cell.length_b   1.000
_cell.length_c   1.000
_cell.angle_alpha   90.00
_cell.angle_beta   90.00
_cell.angle_gamma   90.00
#
_symmetry.space_group_name_H-M   'P 1'
#
loop_
_entity.id
_entity.type
_entity.pdbx_description
1 polymer ?
#
loop_
_entity_poly.entity_id
_entity_poly.type
_entity_poly.pdbx_seq_one_letter_code
_entity_poly.pdbx_strand_id
1 'polypeptide(L)'
;ISIDSTSFVLHTSITSGSKESYDPVKVIESFACVPIDILVHSSKEWTAGLSLVANSYSSNGIFLAGDSCHLFTPTGGFGMNTGIQDVYNLAWKIAAVYFGWVDTSSDILSSYEAERRPVAIANTMFAK
;
A
#
# COMPACT_ATOMS: atom_id res chain seq x y z
N ILE A 1 -11.73 -1.75 12.48
CA ILE A 1 -10.68 -0.90 13.11
C ILE A 1 -11.36 0.35 13.65
N SER A 2 -11.20 0.69 14.92
CA SER A 2 -11.72 1.97 15.47
C SER A 2 -10.77 3.10 15.09
N ILE A 3 -11.33 4.20 14.59
CA ILE A 3 -10.61 5.46 14.34
C ILE A 3 -10.67 6.32 15.60
N ASP A 4 -11.85 6.38 16.22
CA ASP A 4 -12.12 7.05 17.50
C ASP A 4 -13.25 6.32 18.25
N SER A 5 -13.78 6.91 19.32
CA SER A 5 -14.84 6.31 20.16
C SER A 5 -16.15 6.03 19.43
N THR A 6 -16.37 6.62 18.25
CA THR A 6 -17.62 6.58 17.48
C THR A 6 -17.43 6.17 16.02
N SER A 7 -16.21 6.29 15.49
CA SER A 7 -15.89 6.05 14.09
C SER A 7 -15.15 4.73 13.90
N PHE A 8 -15.59 3.94 12.93
CA PHE A 8 -15.06 2.61 12.65
C PHE A 8 -14.87 2.37 11.14
N VAL A 9 -13.89 1.54 10.80
CA VAL A 9 -13.71 0.98 9.45
C VAL A 9 -14.05 -0.51 9.47
N LEU A 10 -14.94 -0.90 8.56
CA LEU A 10 -15.31 -2.28 8.29
C LEU A 10 -14.81 -2.68 6.90
N HIS A 11 -14.10 -3.81 6.82
CA HIS A 11 -13.74 -4.44 5.55
C HIS A 11 -14.53 -5.73 5.42
N THR A 12 -15.21 -5.92 4.29
CA THR A 12 -15.94 -7.15 3.98
C THR A 12 -15.67 -7.58 2.54
N SER A 13 -15.72 -8.88 2.29
CA SER A 13 -15.64 -9.41 0.94
C SER A 13 -17.02 -9.40 0.30
N ILE A 14 -17.13 -8.77 -0.87
CA ILE A 14 -18.36 -8.77 -1.68
C ILE A 14 -18.21 -9.85 -2.74
N THR A 15 -19.09 -10.86 -2.74
CA THR A 15 -19.11 -11.88 -3.81
C THR A 15 -19.74 -11.29 -5.07
N SER A 16 -19.33 -11.76 -6.24
CA SER A 16 -19.70 -11.18 -7.54
C SER A 16 -21.21 -11.01 -7.78
N GLY A 17 -22.06 -11.87 -7.18
CA GLY A 17 -23.52 -11.77 -7.28
C GLY A 17 -24.19 -10.78 -6.31
N SER A 18 -23.45 -10.15 -5.40
CA SER A 18 -23.98 -9.26 -4.35
C SER A 18 -23.76 -7.77 -4.60
N LYS A 19 -23.09 -7.41 -5.71
CA LYS A 19 -22.77 -6.00 -6.02
C LYS A 19 -24.01 -5.16 -6.33
N GLU A 20 -24.99 -5.72 -7.05
CA GLU A 20 -26.20 -4.97 -7.44
C GLU A 20 -27.15 -4.69 -6.26
N SER A 21 -26.99 -5.41 -5.15
CA SER A 21 -27.82 -5.29 -3.94
C SER A 21 -27.03 -4.77 -2.72
N TYR A 22 -25.82 -4.26 -2.93
CA TYR A 22 -24.95 -3.82 -1.86
C TYR A 22 -25.51 -2.57 -1.14
N ASP A 23 -25.79 -2.74 0.15
CA ASP A 23 -26.20 -1.68 1.06
C ASP A 23 -25.25 -1.70 2.26
N PRO A 24 -24.40 -0.67 2.44
CA PRO A 24 -23.43 -0.65 3.52
C PRO A 24 -24.09 -0.67 4.90
N VAL A 25 -25.30 -0.12 5.06
CA VAL A 25 -26.02 -0.11 6.34
C VAL A 25 -26.43 -1.54 6.71
N LYS A 26 -27.07 -2.27 5.80
CA LYS A 26 -27.46 -3.68 6.04
C LYS A 26 -26.28 -4.59 6.33
N VAL A 27 -25.15 -4.35 5.67
CA VAL A 27 -23.91 -5.07 5.97
C VAL A 27 -23.49 -4.80 7.41
N ILE A 28 -23.42 -3.53 7.83
CA ILE A 28 -23.04 -3.17 9.21
C ILE A 28 -24.04 -3.75 10.23
N GLU A 29 -25.35 -3.65 9.96
CA GLU A 29 -26.40 -4.22 10.80
C GLU A 29 -26.24 -5.74 10.98
N SER A 30 -25.81 -6.46 9.93
CA SER A 30 -25.58 -7.91 10.03
C SER A 30 -24.45 -8.30 10.99
N PHE A 31 -23.51 -7.39 11.26
CA PHE A 31 -22.46 -7.58 12.27
C PHE A 31 -22.86 -7.04 13.64
N ALA A 32 -23.83 -6.12 13.71
CA ALA A 32 -24.29 -5.51 14.95
C ALA A 32 -25.28 -6.44 15.67
N CYS A 33 -24.94 -6.88 16.89
CA CYS A 33 -25.84 -7.71 17.70
C CYS A 33 -26.97 -6.92 18.38
N VAL A 34 -26.98 -5.59 18.25
CA VAL A 34 -27.95 -4.67 18.85
C VAL A 34 -28.26 -3.54 17.86
N PRO A 35 -29.43 -2.89 17.96
CA PRO A 35 -29.70 -1.68 17.19
C PRO A 35 -28.68 -0.60 17.51
N ILE A 36 -28.08 -0.02 16.47
CA ILE A 36 -27.12 1.08 16.57
C ILE A 36 -27.51 2.16 15.55
N ASP A 37 -27.26 3.43 15.89
CA ASP A 37 -27.38 4.52 14.93
C ASP A 37 -26.17 4.50 13.99
N ILE A 38 -26.41 4.50 12.67
CA ILE A 38 -25.38 4.29 11.66
C ILE A 38 -25.31 5.50 10.73
N LEU A 39 -24.18 6.20 10.78
CA LEU A 39 -23.81 7.20 9.80
C LEU A 39 -22.70 6.66 8.89
N VAL A 40 -23.02 6.42 7.62
CA VAL A 40 -22.03 5.98 6.62
C VAL A 40 -21.28 7.20 6.08
N HIS A 41 -20.02 7.36 6.48
CA HIS A 41 -19.15 8.41 5.93
C HIS A 41 -18.68 8.11 4.51
N SER A 42 -18.33 6.86 4.22
CA SER A 42 -17.84 6.43 2.91
C SER A 42 -17.98 4.91 2.77
N SER A 43 -18.28 4.45 1.56
CA SER A 43 -18.14 3.05 1.16
C SER A 43 -17.46 2.99 -0.20
N LYS A 44 -16.40 2.18 -0.30
CA LYS A 44 -15.59 2.04 -1.51
C LYS A 44 -15.17 0.59 -1.70
N GLU A 45 -15.16 0.17 -2.95
CA GLU A 45 -14.63 -1.12 -3.35
C GLU A 45 -13.11 -1.04 -3.54
N TRP A 46 -12.43 -2.12 -3.20
CA TRP A 46 -11.01 -2.30 -3.49
C TRP A 46 -10.75 -3.76 -3.84
N THR A 47 -9.87 -3.99 -4.83
CA THR A 47 -9.50 -5.32 -5.30
C THR A 47 -8.35 -5.86 -4.47
N ALA A 48 -8.65 -6.82 -3.59
CA ALA A 48 -7.65 -7.56 -2.83
C ALA A 48 -7.03 -8.72 -3.64
N GLY A 49 -5.96 -9.33 -3.12
CA GLY A 49 -5.36 -10.55 -3.69
C GLY A 49 -4.32 -10.33 -4.78
N LEU A 50 -3.98 -9.08 -5.09
CA LEU A 50 -2.83 -8.76 -5.93
C LEU A 50 -1.54 -8.88 -5.11
N SER A 51 -0.48 -9.40 -5.73
CA SER A 51 0.86 -9.52 -5.17
C SER A 51 1.86 -9.29 -6.30
N LEU A 52 2.21 -8.03 -6.53
CA LEU A 52 2.99 -7.58 -7.68
C LEU A 52 4.27 -6.86 -7.21
N VAL A 53 5.35 -7.01 -7.97
CA VAL A 53 6.59 -6.24 -7.82
C VAL A 53 7.05 -5.82 -9.21
N ALA A 54 7.39 -4.54 -9.39
CA ALA A 54 7.91 -4.02 -10.63
C ALA A 54 9.23 -4.72 -11.04
N ASN A 55 9.42 -4.89 -12.35
CA ASN A 55 10.64 -5.51 -12.89
C ASN A 55 11.87 -4.61 -12.73
N SER A 56 11.67 -3.29 -12.72
CA SER A 56 12.68 -2.30 -12.39
C SER A 56 12.03 -1.11 -11.68
N TYR A 57 12.79 -0.46 -10.81
CA TYR A 57 12.37 0.67 -9.98
C TYR A 57 12.84 1.99 -10.56
N SER A 58 13.62 1.98 -11.64
CA SER A 58 14.08 3.20 -12.28
C SER A 58 14.34 3.03 -13.77
N SER A 59 14.20 4.12 -14.51
CA SER A 59 14.59 4.18 -15.92
C SER A 59 14.82 5.62 -16.32
N ASN A 60 15.97 5.92 -16.93
CA ASN A 60 16.29 7.25 -17.48
C ASN A 60 16.08 8.41 -16.49
N GLY A 61 16.50 8.25 -15.23
CA GLY A 61 16.36 9.27 -14.19
C GLY A 61 14.95 9.39 -13.59
N ILE A 62 14.02 8.54 -14.00
CA ILE A 62 12.69 8.39 -13.40
C ILE A 62 12.76 7.25 -12.38
N PHE A 63 12.19 7.46 -11.20
CA PHE A 63 12.15 6.48 -10.12
C PHE A 63 10.71 6.16 -9.72
N LEU A 64 10.46 4.90 -9.39
CA LEU A 64 9.22 4.41 -8.80
C LEU A 64 9.42 4.23 -7.29
N ALA A 65 8.34 4.38 -6.51
CA ALA A 65 8.32 4.11 -5.06
C ALA A 65 6.90 3.76 -4.59
N GLY A 66 6.78 3.00 -3.49
CA GLY A 66 5.49 2.61 -2.92
C GLY A 66 4.68 1.71 -3.87
N ASP A 67 3.38 1.95 -3.98
CA ASP A 67 2.46 1.11 -4.76
C ASP A 67 2.81 0.99 -6.26
N SER A 68 3.60 1.94 -6.79
CA SER A 68 4.13 1.84 -8.15
C SER A 68 5.25 0.80 -8.31
N CYS A 69 5.95 0.48 -7.23
CA CYS A 69 7.01 -0.53 -7.15
C CYS A 69 6.49 -1.90 -6.71
N HIS A 70 5.51 -1.94 -5.82
CA HIS A 70 5.03 -3.18 -5.22
C HIS A 70 3.59 -3.01 -4.72
N LEU A 71 2.77 -4.03 -4.92
CA LEU A 71 1.37 -4.04 -4.53
C LEU A 71 1.06 -5.37 -3.86
N PHE A 72 0.56 -5.34 -2.63
CA PHE A 72 0.14 -6.53 -1.91
C PHE A 72 -1.00 -6.24 -0.94
N THR A 73 -1.73 -7.29 -0.55
CA THR A 73 -2.83 -7.21 0.42
C THR A 73 -2.32 -6.55 1.72
N PRO A 74 -3.07 -5.62 2.35
CA PRO A 74 -2.63 -4.81 3.49
C PRO A 74 -2.60 -5.60 4.81
N THR A 75 -2.19 -6.86 4.74
CA THR A 75 -1.92 -7.69 5.91
C THR A 75 -0.82 -7.01 6.73
N GLY A 76 -1.09 -6.69 7.99
CA GLY A 76 -0.11 -6.08 8.90
C GLY A 76 0.37 -4.67 8.55
N GLY A 77 -0.27 -3.97 7.60
CA GLY A 77 0.13 -2.61 7.22
C GLY A 77 1.47 -2.51 6.48
N PHE A 78 1.96 -3.62 5.91
CA PHE A 78 3.27 -3.66 5.27
C PHE A 78 3.40 -2.75 4.04
N GLY A 79 2.32 -2.52 3.28
CA GLY A 79 2.37 -1.73 2.04
C GLY A 79 2.86 -0.30 2.26
N MET A 80 2.14 0.43 3.12
CA MET A 80 2.50 1.81 3.50
C MET A 80 3.90 1.90 4.11
N ASN A 81 4.23 0.99 5.05
CA ASN A 81 5.54 0.99 5.71
C ASN A 81 6.69 0.74 4.70
N THR A 82 6.48 -0.15 3.74
CA THR A 82 7.47 -0.41 2.68
C THR A 82 7.65 0.81 1.79
N GLY A 83 6.55 1.47 1.38
CA GLY A 83 6.61 2.68 0.57
C GLY A 83 7.30 3.87 1.26
N ILE A 84 7.07 4.07 2.57
CA ILE A 84 7.80 5.08 3.35
C ILE A 84 9.29 4.79 3.35
N GLN A 85 9.69 3.53 3.55
CA GLN A 85 11.10 3.14 3.54
C GLN A 85 11.74 3.29 2.15
N ASP A 86 10.98 3.10 1.07
CA ASP A 86 11.48 3.32 -0.28
C ASP A 86 11.85 4.79 -0.50
N VAL A 87 10.93 5.71 -0.15
CA VAL A 87 11.20 7.15 -0.28
C VAL A 87 12.31 7.58 0.67
N TYR A 88 12.34 7.06 1.89
CA TYR A 88 13.43 7.32 2.83
C TYR A 88 14.79 6.90 2.27
N ASN A 89 14.86 5.74 1.62
CA ASN A 89 16.08 5.24 0.99
C ASN A 89 16.47 6.07 -0.25
N LEU A 90 15.51 6.44 -1.09
CA LEU A 90 15.76 7.13 -2.36
C LEU A 90 16.07 8.62 -2.19
N ALA A 91 15.39 9.31 -1.27
CA ALA A 91 15.45 10.76 -1.16
C ALA A 91 16.87 11.28 -0.88
N TRP A 92 17.59 10.65 0.05
CA TRP A 92 18.96 11.07 0.37
C TRP A 92 19.95 10.76 -0.76
N LYS A 93 19.72 9.68 -1.53
CA LYS A 93 20.55 9.32 -2.68
C LYS A 93 20.40 10.34 -3.81
N ILE A 94 19.16 10.76 -4.08
CA ILE A 94 18.88 11.86 -5.01
C ILE A 94 19.55 13.15 -4.52
N ALA A 95 19.42 13.49 -3.24
CA ALA A 95 20.05 14.68 -2.67
C ALA A 95 21.58 14.64 -2.79
N ALA A 96 22.20 13.51 -2.50
CA ALA A 96 23.66 13.33 -2.60
C ALA A 96 24.16 13.57 -4.03
N VAL A 97 23.43 13.08 -5.05
CA VAL A 97 23.74 13.36 -6.46
C VAL A 97 23.51 14.83 -6.80
N TYR A 98 22.38 15.40 -6.38
CA TYR A 98 22.02 16.79 -6.68
C TYR A 98 23.04 17.79 -6.12
N PHE A 99 23.52 17.57 -4.90
CA PHE A 99 24.51 18.44 -4.25
C PHE A 99 25.96 18.09 -4.57
N GLY A 100 26.22 17.06 -5.40
CA GLY A 100 27.58 16.65 -5.77
C GLY A 100 28.39 16.05 -4.61
N TRP A 101 27.74 15.38 -3.65
CA TRP A 101 28.40 14.71 -2.53
C TRP A 101 28.99 13.35 -2.89
N VAL A 102 28.77 12.90 -4.12
CA VAL A 102 29.24 11.61 -4.66
C VAL A 102 29.90 11.83 -6.01
N ASP A 103 30.94 11.04 -6.28
CA ASP A 103 31.67 11.11 -7.55
C ASP A 103 30.89 10.46 -8.71
N THR A 104 30.13 9.40 -8.43
CA THR A 104 29.35 8.63 -9.42
C THR A 104 27.87 8.55 -9.04
N SER A 105 27.01 9.15 -9.86
CA SER A 105 25.55 9.11 -9.63
C SER A 105 24.93 7.75 -9.94
N SER A 106 25.51 6.97 -10.86
CA SER A 106 25.01 5.66 -11.26
C SER A 106 25.02 4.66 -10.10
N ASP A 107 26.11 4.63 -9.33
CA ASP A 107 26.31 3.59 -8.33
C ASP A 107 25.41 3.82 -7.12
N ILE A 108 25.30 5.08 -6.69
CA ILE A 108 24.42 5.42 -5.58
C ILE A 108 22.94 5.29 -5.95
N LEU A 109 22.52 5.71 -7.16
CA LEU A 109 21.11 5.62 -7.53
C LEU A 109 20.68 4.19 -7.88
N SER A 110 21.55 3.40 -8.51
CA SER A 110 21.25 1.97 -8.78
C SER A 110 21.15 1.13 -7.51
N SER A 111 21.83 1.53 -6.43
CA SER A 111 21.71 0.86 -5.13
C SER A 111 20.28 0.90 -4.56
N TYR A 112 19.44 1.87 -4.95
CA TYR A 112 18.04 1.94 -4.50
C TYR A 112 17.27 0.67 -4.87
N GLU A 113 17.30 0.27 -6.14
CA GLU A 113 16.62 -0.95 -6.58
C GLU A 113 17.24 -2.19 -5.94
N ALA A 114 18.57 -2.26 -5.91
CA ALA A 114 19.31 -3.39 -5.35
C ALA A 114 18.99 -3.63 -3.87
N GLU A 115 18.77 -2.56 -3.10
CA GLU A 115 18.45 -2.63 -1.67
C GLU A 115 16.95 -2.84 -1.41
N ARG A 116 16.07 -2.19 -2.18
CA ARG A 116 14.63 -2.13 -1.86
C ARG A 116 13.79 -3.20 -2.54
N ARG A 117 14.15 -3.61 -3.76
CA ARG A 117 13.39 -4.63 -4.50
C ARG A 117 13.37 -6.00 -3.80
N PRO A 118 14.47 -6.50 -3.19
CA PRO A 118 14.42 -7.74 -2.42
C PRO A 118 13.46 -7.69 -1.23
N VAL A 119 13.33 -6.53 -0.57
CA VAL A 119 12.39 -6.34 0.55
C VAL A 119 10.95 -6.44 0.08
N ALA A 120 10.61 -5.82 -1.05
CA ALA A 120 9.28 -5.95 -1.65
C ALA A 120 8.94 -7.38 -2.06
N ILE A 121 9.90 -8.13 -2.62
CA ILE A 121 9.72 -9.55 -2.95
C ILE A 121 9.48 -10.38 -1.68
N ALA A 122 10.23 -10.12 -0.61
CA ALA A 122 9.99 -10.81 0.66
C ALA A 122 8.58 -10.49 1.20
N ASN A 123 8.19 -9.21 1.24
CA ASN A 123 6.89 -8.78 1.77
C ASN A 123 5.72 -9.34 0.97
N THR A 124 5.82 -9.39 -0.37
CA THR A 124 4.81 -10.01 -1.22
C THR A 124 4.64 -11.51 -0.97
N MET A 125 5.70 -12.24 -0.61
CA MET A 125 5.58 -13.64 -0.21
C MET A 125 4.86 -13.83 1.13
N PHE A 126 5.03 -12.91 2.08
CA PHE A 126 4.34 -12.95 3.38
C PHE A 126 2.90 -12.45 3.34
N ALA A 127 2.59 -11.51 2.43
CA ALA A 127 1.29 -10.85 2.33
C ALA A 127 0.33 -11.52 1.31
N LYS A 128 0.68 -12.70 0.79
CA LYS A 128 -0.22 -13.55 0.00
C LYS A 128 -1.33 -14.16 0.84
#